data_AF-A0ABD1QKR7-F1
#
_entry.id   AF-A0ABD1QKR7-F1
#
_cell.length_a   1.000
_cell.length_b   1.000
_cell.length_c   1.000
_cell.angle_alpha   90.00
_cell.angle_beta   90.00
_cell.angle_gamma   90.00
#
_symmetry.space_group_name_H-M   'P 1'
#
loop_
_entity.id
_entity.type
_entity.pdbx_description
1 polymer ?
#
loop_
_entity_poly.entity_id
_entity_poly.type
_entity_poly.pdbx_seq_one_letter_code
_entity_poly.pdbx_strand_id
1 'polypeptide(L)'
;MNILNTQNQKHHHSSTKHKKKRLTEGQVKLLEASFDADKKLDPERKFHLARELGVPPRQIAIWYQNKRARWKNQSLEVDYNSLQRRLETALSEKRQLEKEIDNLRGELKRAHDMLLVSQVCPPPVSSLSSYCDEGSSSLNDDGRCSWPIVDQTLQFQELYACLMMGEKDQTVRASNWIE
;
A
#
# COMPACT_ATOMS: atom_id res chain seq x y z
N MET A 1 57.47 22.70 -57.73
CA MET A 1 57.37 21.38 -57.08
C MET A 1 55.90 21.12 -56.81
N ASN A 2 55.32 20.10 -57.44
CA ASN A 2 53.94 19.68 -57.23
C ASN A 2 53.91 18.70 -56.06
N ILE A 3 53.14 19.00 -55.01
CA ILE A 3 52.88 18.07 -53.91
C ILE A 3 51.38 17.75 -53.90
N LEU A 4 51.13 16.47 -53.69
CA LEU A 4 50.00 15.66 -54.11
C LEU A 4 48.64 16.04 -53.51
N ASN A 5 47.66 16.06 -54.41
CA ASN A 5 46.29 15.59 -54.24
C ASN A 5 46.21 14.39 -53.26
N THR A 6 45.49 14.52 -52.14
CA THR A 6 45.13 13.38 -51.28
C THR A 6 43.63 13.30 -51.14
N GLN A 7 43.11 12.17 -51.61
CA GLN A 7 41.72 11.81 -51.75
C GLN A 7 40.99 11.75 -50.40
N ASN A 8 39.96 12.59 -50.32
CA ASN A 8 38.63 12.33 -49.79
C ASN A 8 38.31 10.83 -49.53
N GLN A 9 38.43 10.38 -48.28
CA GLN A 9 37.68 9.22 -47.76
C GLN A 9 36.63 9.72 -46.77
N LYS A 10 35.51 10.20 -47.31
CA LYS A 10 34.24 10.22 -46.58
C LYS A 10 33.82 8.77 -46.37
N HIS A 11 34.13 8.21 -45.20
CA HIS A 11 33.41 7.05 -44.70
C HIS A 11 31.93 7.46 -44.57
N HIS A 12 31.13 7.08 -45.56
CA HIS A 12 29.68 7.03 -45.44
C HIS A 12 29.34 6.04 -44.34
N HIS A 13 29.27 6.52 -43.10
CA HIS A 13 28.52 5.84 -42.07
C HIS A 13 27.06 5.92 -42.50
N SER A 14 26.60 4.92 -43.25
CA SER A 14 25.20 4.76 -43.60
C SER A 14 24.44 4.60 -42.30
N SER A 15 23.94 5.71 -41.76
CA SER A 15 22.94 5.73 -40.72
C SER A 15 21.65 5.19 -41.33
N THR A 16 21.59 3.87 -41.50
CA THR A 16 20.35 3.16 -41.74
C THR A 16 19.52 3.35 -40.49
N LYS A 17 18.68 4.40 -40.52
CA LYS A 17 17.59 4.65 -39.60
C LYS A 17 16.90 3.30 -39.39
N HIS A 18 17.22 2.63 -38.27
CA HIS A 18 16.55 1.40 -37.88
C HIS A 18 15.09 1.78 -37.67
N LYS A 19 14.30 1.64 -38.73
CA LYS A 19 12.85 1.87 -38.70
C LYS A 19 12.35 1.04 -37.52
N LYS A 20 11.72 1.70 -36.56
CA LYS A 20 11.05 1.09 -35.41
C LYS A 20 10.00 0.11 -35.93
N LYS A 21 10.41 -1.10 -36.30
CA LYS A 21 9.47 -2.17 -36.61
C LYS A 21 9.00 -2.71 -35.27
N ARG A 22 7.68 -2.69 -35.06
CA ARG A 22 7.03 -3.38 -33.95
C ARG A 22 7.33 -4.87 -34.09
N LEU A 23 7.62 -5.52 -32.97
CA LEU A 23 7.77 -6.98 -32.93
C LEU A 23 6.45 -7.62 -33.34
N THR A 24 6.52 -8.69 -34.13
CA THR A 24 5.34 -9.46 -34.52
C THR A 24 4.82 -10.25 -33.31
N GLU A 25 3.55 -10.65 -33.36
CA GLU A 25 2.95 -11.44 -32.27
C GLU A 25 3.71 -12.76 -32.03
N GLY A 26 4.16 -13.42 -33.09
CA GLY A 26 4.99 -14.64 -32.97
C GLY A 26 6.33 -14.37 -32.29
N GLN A 27 6.99 -13.25 -32.61
CA GLN A 27 8.24 -12.85 -31.93
C GLN A 27 8.00 -12.56 -30.45
N VAL A 28 6.89 -11.88 -30.12
CA VAL A 28 6.52 -11.59 -28.73
C VAL A 28 6.27 -12.89 -27.96
N LYS A 29 5.52 -13.84 -28.52
CA LYS A 29 5.25 -15.14 -27.85
C LYS A 29 6.52 -15.90 -27.49
N LEU A 30 7.50 -15.94 -28.38
CA LEU A 30 8.80 -16.58 -28.11
C LEU A 30 9.59 -15.84 -27.02
N LEU A 31 9.56 -14.50 -27.04
CA LEU A 31 10.18 -13.69 -25.99
C LEU A 31 9.50 -13.87 -24.63
N GLU A 32 8.18 -14.02 -24.61
CA GLU A 32 7.42 -14.31 -23.39
C GLU A 32 7.75 -15.68 -22.82
N ALA A 33 7.74 -16.73 -23.64
CA ALA A 33 8.15 -18.07 -23.21
C ALA A 33 9.59 -18.07 -22.66
N SER A 34 10.49 -17.36 -23.32
CA SER A 34 11.88 -17.20 -22.84
C SER A 34 11.95 -16.42 -21.52
N PHE A 35 11.15 -15.38 -21.35
CA PHE A 35 11.08 -14.58 -20.11
C PHE A 35 10.46 -15.36 -18.95
N ASP A 36 9.54 -16.27 -19.24
CA ASP A 36 8.92 -17.11 -18.22
C ASP A 36 9.86 -18.19 -17.70
N ALA A 37 10.77 -18.68 -18.56
CA ALA A 37 11.88 -19.54 -18.13
C ALA A 37 12.94 -18.80 -17.31
N ASP A 38 13.37 -17.61 -17.75
CA ASP A 38 14.31 -16.77 -16.99
C ASP A 38 13.97 -15.27 -17.12
N LYS A 39 13.76 -14.63 -15.97
CA LYS A 39 13.42 -13.20 -15.85
C LYS A 39 14.63 -12.30 -16.13
N LYS A 40 15.85 -12.85 -16.07
CA LYS A 40 17.10 -12.18 -16.44
C LYS A 40 17.45 -12.51 -17.90
N LEU A 41 18.01 -11.51 -18.58
CA LEU A 41 18.47 -11.69 -19.96
C LEU A 41 19.99 -11.80 -19.94
N ASP A 42 20.49 -13.04 -20.04
CA ASP A 42 21.90 -13.32 -20.19
C ASP A 42 22.44 -12.81 -21.56
N PRO A 43 23.69 -12.32 -21.66
CA PRO A 43 24.24 -11.85 -22.93
C PRO A 43 24.22 -12.90 -24.02
N GLU A 44 24.54 -14.16 -23.72
CA GLU A 44 24.57 -15.23 -24.72
C GLU A 44 23.15 -15.52 -25.22
N ARG A 45 22.20 -15.66 -24.27
CA ARG A 45 20.78 -15.85 -24.59
C ARG A 45 20.22 -14.71 -25.43
N LYS A 46 20.62 -13.46 -25.17
CA LYS A 46 20.22 -12.29 -25.98
C LYS A 46 20.67 -12.43 -27.43
N PHE A 47 21.90 -12.86 -27.68
CA PHE A 47 22.39 -13.05 -29.04
C PHE A 47 21.71 -14.23 -29.75
N HIS A 48 21.43 -15.31 -29.03
CA HIS A 48 20.63 -16.42 -29.56
C HIS A 48 19.23 -15.98 -29.98
N LEU A 49 18.49 -15.30 -29.10
CA LEU A 49 17.15 -14.78 -29.39
C LEU A 49 17.15 -13.79 -30.55
N ALA A 50 18.17 -12.93 -30.63
CA ALA A 50 18.32 -11.98 -31.73
C ALA A 50 18.46 -12.70 -33.08
N ARG A 51 19.24 -13.79 -33.13
CA ARG A 51 19.45 -14.59 -34.33
C ARG A 51 18.18 -15.37 -34.70
N GLU A 52 17.57 -16.03 -33.73
CA GLU A 52 16.37 -16.84 -33.93
C GLU A 52 15.18 -16.01 -34.41
N LEU A 53 14.97 -14.83 -33.83
CA LEU A 53 13.84 -13.97 -34.14
C LEU A 53 14.10 -13.00 -35.30
N GLY A 54 15.35 -12.88 -35.75
CA GLY A 54 15.77 -11.88 -36.73
C GLY A 54 15.63 -10.44 -36.20
N VAL A 55 15.74 -10.26 -34.89
CA VAL A 55 15.51 -8.97 -34.20
C VAL A 55 16.84 -8.43 -33.66
N PRO A 56 17.12 -7.12 -33.78
CA PRO A 56 18.34 -6.55 -33.21
C PRO A 56 18.48 -6.83 -31.70
N PRO A 57 19.67 -7.21 -31.19
CA PRO A 57 19.89 -7.48 -29.76
C PRO A 57 19.44 -6.35 -28.83
N ARG A 58 19.53 -5.10 -29.31
CA ARG A 58 19.06 -3.92 -28.59
C ARG A 58 17.54 -3.93 -28.36
N GLN A 59 16.75 -4.35 -29.36
CA GLN A 59 15.29 -4.44 -29.19
C GLN A 59 14.90 -5.56 -28.21
N ILE A 60 15.63 -6.69 -28.21
CA ILE A 60 15.44 -7.74 -27.21
C ILE A 60 15.70 -7.20 -25.79
N ALA A 61 16.80 -6.45 -25.61
CA ALA A 61 17.13 -5.84 -24.32
C ALA A 61 16.06 -4.85 -23.84
N ILE A 62 15.58 -3.97 -24.72
CA ILE A 62 14.50 -3.02 -24.41
C ILE A 62 13.20 -3.75 -24.07
N TRP A 63 12.86 -4.79 -24.85
CA TRP A 63 11.67 -5.59 -24.59
C TRP A 63 11.73 -6.24 -23.20
N TYR A 64 12.86 -6.85 -22.83
CA TYR A 64 13.06 -7.45 -21.50
C TYR A 64 12.98 -6.40 -20.39
N GLN A 65 13.54 -5.20 -20.59
CA GLN A 65 13.41 -4.10 -19.63
C GLN A 65 11.95 -3.70 -19.43
N ASN A 66 11.20 -3.50 -20.53
CA ASN A 66 9.79 -3.15 -20.48
C ASN A 66 8.93 -4.26 -19.86
N LYS A 67 9.20 -5.53 -20.18
CA LYS A 67 8.50 -6.68 -19.60
C LYS A 67 8.73 -6.74 -18.09
N ARG A 68 9.96 -6.53 -17.61
CA ARG A 68 10.25 -6.44 -16.17
C ARG A 68 9.55 -5.27 -15.49
N ALA A 69 9.54 -4.09 -16.12
CA ALA A 69 8.84 -2.93 -15.58
C ALA A 69 7.33 -3.21 -15.42
N ARG A 70 6.69 -3.78 -16.44
CA ARG A 70 5.27 -4.18 -16.39
C ARG A 70 5.02 -5.24 -15.32
N TRP A 71 5.86 -6.27 -15.25
CA TRP A 71 5.75 -7.32 -14.24
C TRP A 71 5.86 -6.77 -12.82
N LYS A 72 6.81 -5.86 -12.57
CA LYS A 72 6.94 -5.20 -11.28
C LYS A 72 5.71 -4.36 -10.93
N ASN A 73 5.19 -3.59 -11.89
CA ASN A 73 3.98 -2.80 -11.67
C ASN A 73 2.76 -3.69 -11.37
N GLN A 74 2.59 -4.80 -12.10
CA GLN A 74 1.54 -5.77 -11.82
C GLN A 74 1.66 -6.37 -10.41
N SER A 75 2.87 -6.71 -9.98
CA SER A 75 3.11 -7.18 -8.61
C SER A 75 2.69 -6.13 -7.57
N LEU A 76 3.12 -4.87 -7.77
CA LEU A 76 2.77 -3.77 -6.86
C LEU A 76 1.27 -3.51 -6.79
N GLU A 77 0.57 -3.62 -7.91
CA GLU A 77 -0.88 -3.46 -7.98
C GLU A 77 -1.59 -4.57 -7.20
N VAL A 78 -1.14 -5.82 -7.32
CA VAL A 78 -1.66 -6.95 -6.52
C VAL A 78 -1.38 -6.74 -5.03
N ASP A 79 -0.18 -6.31 -4.67
CA ASP A 79 0.22 -6.05 -3.29
C ASP A 79 -0.60 -4.91 -2.68
N TYR A 80 -0.81 -3.83 -3.43
CA TYR A 80 -1.66 -2.71 -3.02
C TYR A 80 -3.10 -3.16 -2.77
N ASN A 81 -3.69 -3.92 -3.70
CA ASN A 81 -5.06 -4.43 -3.55
C ASN A 81 -5.19 -5.36 -2.33
N SER A 82 -4.18 -6.19 -2.07
CA SER A 82 -4.12 -7.05 -0.88
C SER A 82 -4.08 -6.22 0.41
N LEU A 83 -3.21 -5.19 0.44
CA LEU A 83 -3.10 -4.28 1.57
C LEU A 83 -4.39 -3.50 1.82
N GLN A 84 -5.02 -3.00 0.76
CA GLN A 84 -6.29 -2.30 0.83
C GLN A 84 -7.39 -3.17 1.44
N ARG A 85 -7.52 -4.43 1.01
CA ARG A 85 -8.49 -5.36 1.58
C ARG A 85 -8.27 -5.58 3.07
N ARG A 86 -7.02 -5.74 3.49
CA ARG A 86 -6.66 -5.89 4.92
C ARG A 86 -7.02 -4.65 5.72
N LEU A 87 -6.80 -3.46 5.17
CA LEU A 87 -7.21 -2.20 5.79
C LEU A 87 -8.72 -2.13 5.95
N GLU A 88 -9.50 -2.47 4.92
CA GLU A 88 -10.97 -2.47 4.98
C GLU A 88 -11.49 -3.43 6.04
N THR A 89 -10.91 -4.64 6.13
CA THR A 89 -11.22 -5.61 7.19
C THR A 89 -10.95 -5.04 8.58
N ALA A 90 -9.74 -4.51 8.82
CA ALA A 90 -9.37 -3.95 10.11
C ALA A 90 -10.26 -2.76 10.51
N LEU A 91 -10.65 -1.91 9.56
CA LEU A 91 -11.58 -0.81 9.80
C LEU A 91 -12.99 -1.30 10.15
N SER A 92 -13.43 -2.42 9.56
CA SER A 92 -14.72 -3.03 9.91
C SER A 92 -14.68 -3.63 11.31
N GLU A 93 -13.62 -4.34 11.66
CA GLU A 93 -13.41 -4.92 13.00
C GLU A 93 -13.35 -3.82 14.06
N LYS A 94 -12.60 -2.74 13.81
CA LYS A 94 -12.58 -1.57 14.69
C LYS A 94 -13.99 -1.02 14.96
N ARG A 95 -14.78 -0.83 13.90
CA ARG A 95 -16.18 -0.35 14.02
C ARG A 95 -17.07 -1.31 14.82
N GLN A 96 -16.82 -2.61 14.75
CA GLN A 96 -17.54 -3.60 15.56
C GLN A 96 -17.15 -3.52 17.03
N LEU A 97 -15.85 -3.45 17.31
CA LEU A 97 -15.32 -3.32 18.68
C LEU A 97 -15.80 -2.02 19.34
N GLU A 98 -15.84 -0.91 18.61
CA GLU A 98 -16.38 0.36 19.13
C GLU A 98 -17.85 0.22 19.56
N LYS A 99 -18.67 -0.46 18.76
CA LYS A 99 -20.08 -0.75 19.13
C LYS A 99 -20.18 -1.66 20.34
N GLU A 100 -19.32 -2.67 20.44
CA GLU A 100 -19.29 -3.58 21.58
C GLU A 100 -18.89 -2.85 22.86
N ILE A 101 -17.88 -1.98 22.80
CA ILE A 101 -17.48 -1.11 23.91
C ILE A 101 -18.66 -0.23 24.36
N ASP A 102 -19.36 0.41 23.43
CA ASP A 102 -20.51 1.26 23.78
C ASP A 102 -21.66 0.45 24.40
N ASN A 103 -21.93 -0.75 23.88
CA ASN A 103 -22.94 -1.64 24.45
C ASN A 103 -22.57 -2.07 25.88
N LEU A 104 -21.33 -2.52 26.10
CA LEU A 104 -20.84 -2.94 27.41
C LEU A 104 -20.83 -1.79 28.42
N ARG A 105 -20.45 -0.57 27.99
CA ARG A 105 -20.56 0.63 28.83
C ARG A 105 -22.01 0.93 29.21
N GLY A 106 -22.94 0.75 28.28
CA GLY A 106 -24.38 0.87 28.55
C GLY A 106 -24.90 -0.17 29.54
N GLU A 107 -24.48 -1.43 29.39
CA GLU A 107 -24.79 -2.53 30.33
C GLU A 107 -24.27 -2.24 31.74
N LEU A 108 -23.00 -1.84 31.84
CA LEU A 108 -22.36 -1.51 33.11
C LEU A 108 -23.11 -0.36 33.82
N LYS A 109 -23.51 0.67 33.08
CA LYS A 109 -24.30 1.79 33.62
C LYS A 109 -25.65 1.32 34.15
N ARG A 110 -26.39 0.49 33.39
CA ARG A 110 -27.68 -0.06 33.84
C ARG A 110 -27.53 -0.91 35.10
N ALA A 111 -26.49 -1.75 35.18
CA ALA A 111 -26.22 -2.57 36.36
C ALA A 111 -25.90 -1.70 37.58
N HIS A 112 -25.10 -0.64 37.40
CA HIS A 112 -24.81 0.34 38.44
C HIS A 112 -26.07 1.08 38.92
N ASP A 113 -26.91 1.54 37.99
CA ASP A 113 -28.17 2.22 38.30
C ASP A 113 -29.14 1.29 39.07
N MET A 114 -29.23 0.01 38.70
CA MET A 114 -30.01 -0.99 39.44
C MET A 114 -29.50 -1.22 40.87
N LEU A 115 -28.18 -1.29 41.06
CA LEU A 115 -27.58 -1.42 42.39
C LEU A 115 -27.83 -0.18 43.25
N LEU A 116 -27.79 1.02 42.66
CA LEU A 116 -28.13 2.26 43.35
C LEU A 116 -29.60 2.26 43.81
N VAL A 117 -30.53 1.84 42.96
CA VAL A 117 -31.98 1.79 43.29
C VAL A 117 -32.28 0.85 44.46
N SER A 118 -31.55 -0.27 44.59
CA SER A 118 -31.67 -1.18 45.74
C SER A 118 -31.18 -0.59 47.07
N GLN A 119 -30.40 0.50 47.06
CA GLN A 119 -29.92 1.16 48.29
C GLN A 119 -30.84 2.30 48.78
N VAL A 120 -31.85 2.71 48.00
CA VAL A 120 -32.69 3.91 48.31
C VAL A 120 -34.06 3.56 48.93
N CYS A 121 -34.42 2.29 49.11
CA CYS A 121 -35.56 1.89 49.93
C CYS A 121 -35.12 1.48 51.35
N PRO A 122 -35.16 2.38 52.35
CA PRO A 122 -35.05 1.93 53.74
C PRO A 122 -36.30 1.09 54.09
N PRO A 123 -36.18 -0.03 54.82
CA PRO A 123 -37.34 -0.68 55.42
C PRO A 123 -38.07 0.32 56.34
N PRO A 124 -39.40 0.25 56.48
CA PRO A 124 -40.12 1.12 57.40
C PRO A 124 -39.58 0.89 58.82
N VAL A 125 -39.22 2.00 59.45
CA VAL A 125 -38.65 2.11 60.79
C VAL A 125 -39.30 1.16 61.80
N SER A 126 -38.47 0.35 62.46
CA SER A 126 -38.66 0.03 63.87
C SER A 126 -37.40 0.44 64.61
N SER A 127 -37.55 1.49 65.40
CA SER A 127 -36.53 2.10 66.23
C SER A 127 -35.84 1.07 67.13
N LEU A 128 -34.51 1.01 67.08
CA LEU A 128 -33.71 1.05 68.31
C LEU A 128 -32.27 1.52 68.00
N SER A 129 -31.87 2.53 68.76
CA SER A 129 -30.57 3.18 68.84
C SER A 129 -29.38 2.20 68.98
N SER A 130 -28.27 2.50 68.31
CA SER A 130 -26.97 2.57 69.01
C SER A 130 -25.97 3.40 68.23
N TYR A 131 -25.44 4.40 68.93
CA TYR A 131 -24.30 5.25 68.61
C TYR A 131 -23.02 4.42 68.41
N CYS A 132 -22.18 4.77 67.43
CA CYS A 132 -20.73 4.59 67.46
C CYS A 132 -20.05 5.65 66.58
N ASP A 133 -19.04 6.26 67.18
CA ASP A 133 -18.26 7.42 66.80
C ASP A 133 -17.31 7.14 65.62
N GLU A 134 -17.04 8.17 64.82
CA GLU A 134 -16.18 8.08 63.64
C GLU A 134 -14.68 7.99 63.99
N GLY A 135 -14.04 6.94 63.49
CA GLY A 135 -12.58 6.81 63.41
C GLY A 135 -12.13 6.81 61.95
N SER A 136 -11.58 7.94 61.52
CA SER A 136 -11.02 8.16 60.19
C SER A 136 -9.91 7.15 59.85
N SER A 137 -10.04 6.47 58.71
CA SER A 137 -8.91 5.91 57.97
C SER A 137 -9.04 6.29 56.51
N SER A 138 -8.42 7.42 56.18
CA SER A 138 -8.30 7.91 54.81
C SER A 138 -7.27 7.07 54.06
N LEU A 139 -7.75 6.11 53.28
CA LEU A 139 -7.00 5.43 52.23
C LEU A 139 -8.02 4.93 51.21
N ASN A 140 -8.13 5.65 50.09
CA ASN A 140 -7.72 5.12 48.77
C ASN A 140 -8.33 5.95 47.63
N ASP A 141 -7.43 6.26 46.70
CA ASP A 141 -7.68 6.29 45.26
C ASP A 141 -8.63 7.37 44.71
N ASP A 142 -8.10 8.60 44.59
CA ASP A 142 -8.54 9.50 43.52
C ASP A 142 -7.69 9.21 42.27
N GLY A 143 -7.77 7.96 41.81
CA GLY A 143 -7.22 7.47 40.55
C GLY A 143 -8.11 7.90 39.39
N ARG A 144 -8.22 9.22 39.18
CA ARG A 144 -8.92 9.80 38.04
C ARG A 144 -8.20 9.41 36.74
N CYS A 145 -8.46 8.21 36.23
CA CYS A 145 -8.09 7.81 34.86
C CYS A 145 -9.06 8.48 33.87
N SER A 146 -8.96 9.80 33.77
CA SER A 146 -9.46 10.55 32.63
C SER A 146 -8.51 10.26 31.47
N TRP A 147 -8.67 9.13 30.78
CA TRP A 147 -8.00 8.92 29.51
C TRP A 147 -8.69 9.78 28.45
N PRO A 148 -8.04 10.83 27.90
CA PRO A 148 -8.57 11.54 26.76
C PRO A 148 -8.22 10.70 25.53
N ILE A 149 -9.04 9.69 25.22
CA ILE A 149 -8.94 8.89 23.99
C ILE A 149 -9.66 9.64 22.86
N VAL A 150 -9.33 10.91 22.63
CA VAL A 150 -9.91 11.69 21.52
C VAL A 150 -8.88 12.48 20.71
N ASP A 151 -7.61 12.49 21.11
CA ASP A 151 -6.60 13.31 20.42
C ASP A 151 -5.77 12.54 19.36
N GLN A 152 -5.70 11.20 19.43
CA GLN A 152 -4.91 10.39 18.48
C GLN A 152 -5.63 10.01 17.19
N THR A 153 -6.96 10.12 17.13
CA THR A 153 -7.73 9.77 15.92
C THR A 153 -7.66 10.83 14.83
N LEU A 154 -7.53 12.12 15.20
CA LEU A 154 -7.40 13.22 14.25
C LEU A 154 -6.05 13.23 13.53
N GLN A 155 -4.97 12.93 14.26
CA GLN A 155 -3.62 12.91 13.68
C GLN A 155 -3.46 11.80 12.62
N PHE A 156 -4.14 10.66 12.79
CA PHE A 156 -4.08 9.56 11.83
C PHE A 156 -4.91 9.83 10.56
N GLN A 157 -6.05 10.51 10.69
CA GLN A 157 -6.85 10.93 9.53
C GLN A 157 -6.15 12.00 8.69
N GLU A 158 -5.43 12.93 9.31
CA GLU A 158 -4.64 13.94 8.60
C GLU A 158 -3.45 13.32 7.86
N LEU A 159 -2.77 12.34 8.46
CA LEU A 159 -1.70 11.59 7.81
C LEU A 159 -2.22 10.73 6.65
N TYR A 160 -3.39 10.11 6.80
CA TYR A 160 -4.05 9.36 5.73
C TYR A 160 -4.51 10.27 4.59
N ALA A 161 -5.05 11.47 4.89
CA ALA A 161 -5.40 12.47 3.89
C ALA A 161 -4.16 12.96 3.11
N CYS A 162 -3.02 13.15 3.79
CA CYS A 162 -1.76 13.51 3.13
C CYS A 162 -1.25 12.41 2.18
N LEU A 163 -1.40 11.13 2.57
CA LEU A 163 -0.96 9.99 1.75
C LEU A 163 -1.88 9.75 0.54
N MET A 164 -3.19 9.96 0.69
CA MET A 164 -4.19 9.71 -0.35
C MET A 164 -4.35 10.86 -1.36
N MET A 165 -3.69 12.00 -1.14
CA MET A 165 -3.75 13.19 -2.01
C MET A 165 -2.47 13.40 -2.86
N GLY A 166 -1.54 12.43 -2.87
CA GLY A 166 -0.29 12.49 -3.65
C GLY A 166 -0.44 12.06 -5.12
N GLU A 167 -0.12 12.99 -6.02
CA GLU A 167 0.26 12.82 -7.44
C GLU A 167 -0.77 12.23 -8.43
N LYS A 168 -1.62 13.11 -8.98
CA LYS A 168 -2.35 12.89 -10.24
C LYS A 168 -1.53 13.24 -11.50
N ASP A 169 -0.23 12.96 -11.56
CA ASP A 169 0.62 13.32 -12.71
C ASP A 169 1.51 12.17 -13.24
N GLN A 170 0.94 10.98 -13.45
CA GLN A 170 1.60 9.91 -14.20
C GLN A 170 0.83 9.40 -15.44
N THR A 171 -0.35 9.96 -15.73
CA THR A 171 -1.17 9.55 -16.88
C THR A 171 -0.69 10.09 -18.23
N VAL A 172 0.26 11.05 -18.28
CA VAL A 172 0.72 11.62 -19.56
C VAL A 172 1.85 10.79 -20.22
N ARG A 173 2.48 9.84 -19.51
CA ARG A 173 3.59 9.05 -20.09
C ARG A 173 3.18 7.71 -20.72
N ALA A 174 1.93 7.29 -20.56
CA ALA A 174 1.44 6.02 -21.10
C ALA A 174 1.14 6.09 -22.61
N SER A 175 0.88 7.27 -23.17
CA SER A 175 0.45 7.42 -24.57
C SER A 175 1.56 7.34 -25.61
N ASN A 176 2.85 7.32 -25.22
CA ASN A 176 3.97 7.35 -26.18
C ASN A 176 4.71 6.01 -26.37
N TRP A 177 4.10 4.89 -25.99
CA TRP A 177 4.68 3.55 -26.20
C TRP A 177 4.05 2.74 -27.33
N ILE A 178 3.21 3.36 -28.16
CA ILE A 178 2.65 2.76 -29.37
C ILE A 178 2.93 3.67 -30.57
N GLU A 179 4.20 3.80 -30.95
CA GLU A 179 4.63 4.17 -32.31
C GLU A 179 6.11 3.84 -32.61
#